data_AF-A0A8T2MJW1-F1
#
_entry.id   AF-A0A8T2MJW1-F1
#
_cell.length_a   1.000
_cell.length_b   1.000
_cell.length_c   1.000
_cell.angle_alpha   90.00
_cell.angle_beta   90.00
_cell.angle_gamma   90.00
#
_symmetry.space_group_name_H-M   'P 1'
#
loop_
_entity.id
_entity.type
_entity.pdbx_description
1 polymer ?
#
loop_
_entity_poly.entity_id
_entity_poly.type
_entity_poly.pdbx_seq_one_letter_code
_entity_poly.pdbx_strand_id
1 'polypeptide(L)'
;MAAPTPYICVRPQCALCRFTACTMSSNDALVDIARVFRGTFVHSNENAPVEVLEDRILGIDTEGREVGKLSQAWGFRISDVKHLGAHRFFMPGLVDTHIHASQYSYTGTALDMPLLQWLNTYTFPVEAKYKDLDFSQDVYTKVVKRTLKNGTTTACYFATIYTDSTLLLGEIA
;
A
#
# COMPACT_ATOMS: atom_id res chain seq x y z
N MET A 1 25.97 15.13 17.39
CA MET A 1 25.99 13.94 16.51
C MET A 1 24.55 13.53 16.29
N ALA A 2 24.07 13.53 15.05
CA ALA A 2 22.71 13.05 14.75
C ALA A 2 22.71 11.52 14.84
N ALA A 3 21.88 10.96 15.72
CA ALA A 3 21.63 9.53 15.74
C ALA A 3 20.97 9.11 14.42
N PRO A 4 21.25 7.91 13.88
CA PRO A 4 20.61 7.44 12.67
C PRO A 4 19.09 7.35 12.88
N THR A 5 18.31 8.03 12.05
CA THR A 5 16.85 7.96 12.08
C THR A 5 16.45 6.54 11.65
N PRO A 6 15.69 5.79 12.47
CA PRO A 6 15.21 4.47 12.09
C PRO A 6 14.23 4.56 10.90
N TYR A 7 14.35 3.60 9.99
CA TYR A 7 13.49 3.43 8.82
C TYR A 7 12.48 2.33 9.10
N ILE A 8 11.21 2.56 8.78
CA ILE A 8 10.18 1.52 8.83
C ILE A 8 9.61 1.34 7.42
N CYS A 9 9.81 0.16 6.85
CA CYS A 9 9.10 -0.26 5.65
C CYS A 9 7.85 -1.02 6.08
N VAL A 10 6.67 -0.41 5.90
CA VAL A 10 5.41 -1.03 6.30
C VAL A 10 4.68 -1.54 5.06
N ARG A 11 4.38 -2.84 5.10
CA ARG A 11 3.49 -3.49 4.16
C ARG A 11 2.14 -3.70 4.85
N PRO A 12 1.10 -2.93 4.53
CA PRO A 12 -0.26 -3.40 4.68
C PRO A 12 -0.37 -4.78 4.02
N GLN A 13 -1.02 -5.72 4.69
CA GLN A 13 -1.33 -7.04 4.16
C GLN A 13 -2.16 -6.90 2.86
N CYS A 14 -1.49 -6.80 1.71
CA CYS A 14 -2.16 -6.76 0.41
C CYS A 14 -1.36 -7.61 -0.58
N ALA A 15 -1.87 -8.80 -0.88
CA ALA A 15 -1.19 -9.89 -1.58
C ALA A 15 -1.06 -9.71 -3.11
N LEU A 16 -0.99 -8.48 -3.63
CA LEU A 16 -1.23 -8.19 -5.06
C LEU A 16 -0.01 -7.69 -5.85
N CYS A 17 1.17 -8.29 -5.63
CA CYS A 17 2.41 -7.84 -6.29
C CYS A 17 2.91 -8.70 -7.47
N ARG A 18 2.25 -9.81 -7.86
CA ARG A 18 2.66 -10.60 -9.03
C ARG A 18 1.46 -11.17 -9.76
N PHE A 19 1.26 -10.74 -11.01
CA PHE A 19 0.42 -11.42 -12.00
C PHE A 19 1.37 -12.11 -12.98
N THR A 20 1.50 -13.43 -12.91
CA THR A 20 2.27 -14.22 -13.89
C THR A 20 1.39 -15.38 -14.34
N ALA A 21 1.33 -15.64 -15.64
CA ALA A 21 0.59 -16.76 -16.20
C ALA A 21 1.29 -18.08 -15.85
N CYS A 22 0.59 -19.04 -15.22
CA CYS A 22 1.08 -20.40 -14.99
C CYS A 22 0.14 -21.45 -15.58
N THR A 23 0.74 -22.57 -16.00
CA THR A 23 0.10 -23.75 -16.60
C THR A 23 -0.04 -24.84 -15.53
N MET A 24 -1.23 -25.44 -15.41
CA MET A 24 -1.53 -26.41 -14.34
C MET A 24 -0.77 -27.75 -14.46
N SER A 25 -0.34 -28.24 -13.30
CA SER A 25 0.03 -29.63 -13.00
C SER A 25 -1.09 -30.31 -12.18
N SER A 26 -1.22 -31.62 -12.32
CA SER A 26 -2.43 -32.42 -12.05
C SER A 26 -2.77 -32.72 -10.57
N ASN A 27 -2.34 -31.91 -9.59
CA ASN A 27 -2.37 -32.36 -8.18
C ASN A 27 -2.68 -31.31 -7.10
N ASP A 28 -3.55 -30.33 -7.36
CA ASP A 28 -3.88 -29.30 -6.36
C ASP A 28 -5.14 -29.62 -5.54
N ALA A 29 -4.97 -29.67 -4.23
CA ALA A 29 -6.04 -29.63 -3.24
C ALA A 29 -6.88 -28.35 -3.38
N LEU A 30 -8.17 -28.42 -3.04
CA LEU A 30 -9.09 -27.29 -3.05
C LEU A 30 -8.52 -26.12 -2.24
N VAL A 31 -8.15 -25.03 -2.91
CA VAL A 31 -7.71 -23.79 -2.27
C VAL A 31 -8.94 -23.02 -1.82
N ASP A 32 -8.99 -22.63 -0.54
CA ASP A 32 -10.11 -21.88 0.04
C ASP A 32 -9.96 -20.38 -0.32
N ILE A 33 -10.86 -19.88 -1.17
CA ILE A 33 -10.81 -18.48 -1.62
C ILE A 33 -11.61 -17.55 -0.72
N ALA A 34 -10.93 -16.51 -0.24
CA ALA A 34 -11.56 -15.47 0.57
C ALA A 34 -12.45 -14.51 -0.24
N ARG A 35 -12.08 -14.14 -1.47
CA ARG A 35 -12.81 -13.17 -2.32
C ARG A 35 -12.57 -13.40 -3.82
N VAL A 36 -13.61 -13.15 -4.63
CA VAL A 36 -13.51 -13.19 -6.11
C VAL A 36 -14.06 -11.90 -6.70
N PHE A 37 -13.37 -11.33 -7.67
CA PHE A 37 -13.75 -10.14 -8.42
C PHE A 37 -13.80 -10.40 -9.91
N ARG A 38 -14.72 -9.75 -10.63
CA ARG A 38 -14.75 -9.72 -12.10
C ARG A 38 -14.79 -8.28 -12.59
N GLY A 39 -13.93 -7.92 -13.53
CA GLY A 39 -13.86 -6.55 -14.05
C GLY A 39 -12.60 -6.28 -14.87
N THR A 40 -12.29 -5.00 -15.03
CA THR A 40 -11.06 -4.54 -15.70
C THR A 40 -9.92 -4.39 -14.70
N PHE A 41 -8.72 -4.86 -15.07
CA PHE A 41 -7.50 -4.73 -14.27
C PHE A 41 -6.43 -4.03 -15.11
N VAL A 42 -5.73 -3.07 -14.51
CA VAL A 42 -4.70 -2.27 -15.18
C VAL A 42 -3.41 -2.37 -14.36
N HIS A 43 -2.32 -2.82 -14.97
CA HIS A 43 -1.02 -2.91 -14.29
C HIS A 43 0.14 -2.72 -15.27
N SER A 44 1.36 -2.83 -14.76
CA SER A 44 2.60 -2.81 -15.53
C SER A 44 3.31 -4.15 -15.41
N ASN A 45 4.11 -4.50 -16.42
CA ASN A 45 5.03 -5.64 -16.40
C ASN A 45 6.30 -5.30 -17.21
N GLU A 46 7.25 -6.23 -17.31
CA GLU A 46 8.54 -6.01 -18.00
C GLU A 46 8.41 -5.74 -19.50
N ASN A 47 7.35 -6.27 -20.13
CA ASN A 47 7.10 -6.18 -21.57
C ASN A 47 6.13 -5.04 -21.92
N ALA A 48 5.34 -4.55 -20.96
CA ALA A 48 4.30 -3.54 -21.16
C ALA A 48 4.26 -2.56 -19.97
N PRO A 49 4.61 -1.27 -20.19
CA PRO A 49 4.48 -0.24 -19.16
C PRO A 49 3.04 -0.06 -18.66
N VAL A 50 2.05 -0.30 -19.52
CA VAL A 50 0.62 -0.33 -19.17
C VAL A 50 -0.03 -1.48 -19.92
N GLU A 51 -0.54 -2.46 -19.19
CA GLU A 51 -1.34 -3.58 -19.67
C GLU A 51 -2.77 -3.44 -19.12
N VAL A 52 -3.77 -3.55 -20.02
CA VAL A 52 -5.19 -3.46 -19.69
C VAL A 52 -5.84 -4.81 -19.94
N LEU A 53 -6.32 -5.43 -18.87
CA LEU A 53 -6.98 -6.72 -18.89
C LEU A 53 -8.49 -6.54 -18.70
N GLU A 54 -9.23 -6.49 -19.81
CA GLU A 54 -10.68 -6.30 -19.80
C GLU A 54 -11.42 -7.60 -19.46
N ASP A 55 -12.52 -7.47 -18.71
CA ASP A 55 -13.43 -8.56 -18.31
C ASP A 55 -12.70 -9.83 -17.79
N ARG A 56 -11.76 -9.64 -16.86
CA ARG A 56 -11.06 -10.74 -16.19
C ARG A 56 -11.65 -11.06 -14.84
N ILE A 57 -11.28 -12.23 -14.32
CA ILE A 57 -11.63 -12.67 -12.98
C ILE A 57 -10.35 -12.73 -12.16
N LEU A 58 -10.42 -12.16 -10.98
CA LEU A 58 -9.41 -12.24 -9.96
C LEU A 58 -10.01 -12.92 -8.74
N GLY A 59 -9.71 -14.21 -8.58
CA GLY A 59 -9.76 -14.81 -7.25
C GLY A 59 -8.60 -14.26 -6.44
N ILE A 60 -8.80 -14.00 -5.16
CA ILE A 60 -7.68 -13.83 -4.25
C ILE A 60 -7.19 -15.24 -3.88
N ASP A 61 -6.65 -15.92 -4.90
CA ASP A 61 -5.61 -16.97 -4.97
C ASP A 61 -5.07 -17.03 -6.44
N THR A 62 -3.88 -17.61 -6.69
CA THR A 62 -2.81 -17.05 -7.56
C THR A 62 -2.89 -17.15 -9.09
N GLU A 63 -3.92 -17.72 -9.74
CA GLU A 63 -3.84 -17.96 -11.21
C GLU A 63 -5.14 -17.68 -11.99
N GLY A 64 -5.10 -16.69 -12.88
CA GLY A 64 -6.24 -16.21 -13.66
C GLY A 64 -6.78 -17.20 -14.70
N ARG A 65 -7.98 -17.76 -14.45
CA ARG A 65 -8.68 -18.73 -15.34
C ARG A 65 -10.19 -18.41 -15.47
N GLU A 66 -10.96 -19.23 -16.19
CA GLU A 66 -12.40 -19.02 -16.46
C GLU A 66 -13.33 -19.31 -15.25
N VAL A 67 -14.38 -18.50 -15.01
CA VAL A 67 -15.22 -18.55 -13.78
C VAL A 67 -15.72 -19.95 -13.45
N GLY A 68 -16.24 -20.69 -14.42
CA GLY A 68 -16.85 -22.01 -14.19
C GLY A 68 -15.82 -23.06 -13.76
N LYS A 69 -14.66 -23.06 -14.40
CA LYS A 69 -13.53 -23.94 -14.05
C LYS A 69 -12.92 -23.53 -12.71
N LEU A 70 -12.82 -22.23 -12.46
CA LEU A 70 -12.37 -21.67 -11.19
C LEU A 70 -13.30 -22.05 -10.05
N SER A 71 -14.61 -21.93 -10.22
CA SER A 71 -15.59 -22.28 -9.17
C SER A 71 -15.49 -23.76 -8.78
N GLN A 72 -15.24 -24.65 -9.75
CA GLN A 72 -14.99 -26.08 -9.50
C GLN A 72 -13.64 -26.34 -8.80
N ALA A 73 -12.59 -25.57 -9.13
CA ALA A 73 -11.24 -25.73 -8.58
C ALA A 73 -11.02 -25.06 -7.21
N TRP A 74 -11.69 -23.94 -6.96
CA TRP A 74 -11.51 -23.04 -5.81
C TRP A 74 -12.68 -23.05 -4.84
N GLY A 75 -13.74 -23.82 -5.12
CA GLY A 75 -14.84 -24.04 -4.17
C GLY A 75 -15.71 -22.82 -3.84
N PHE A 76 -15.70 -21.75 -4.64
CA PHE A 76 -16.57 -20.59 -4.43
C PHE A 76 -17.87 -20.68 -5.25
N ARG A 77 -18.95 -20.05 -4.77
CA ARG A 77 -20.21 -19.94 -5.51
C ARG A 77 -20.16 -18.76 -6.46
N ILE A 78 -20.74 -18.91 -7.65
CA ILE A 78 -20.83 -17.84 -8.66
C ILE A 78 -21.52 -16.59 -8.08
N SER A 79 -22.48 -16.77 -7.16
CA SER A 79 -23.15 -15.66 -6.46
C SER A 79 -22.23 -14.80 -5.60
N ASP A 80 -21.07 -15.31 -5.21
CA ASP A 80 -20.11 -14.61 -4.35
C ASP A 80 -19.12 -13.75 -5.17
N VAL A 81 -19.18 -13.81 -6.50
CA VAL A 81 -18.33 -13.02 -7.40
C VAL A 81 -18.75 -11.55 -7.37
N LYS A 82 -17.81 -10.67 -7.04
CA LYS A 82 -18.02 -9.23 -7.02
C LYS A 82 -17.73 -8.61 -8.38
N HIS A 83 -18.78 -8.17 -9.07
CA HIS A 83 -18.66 -7.52 -10.36
C HIS A 83 -18.34 -6.03 -10.21
N LEU A 84 -17.32 -5.56 -10.92
CA LEU A 84 -17.04 -4.13 -11.05
C LEU A 84 -18.00 -3.51 -12.06
N GLY A 85 -18.43 -2.27 -11.80
CA GLY A 85 -19.21 -1.50 -12.75
C GLY A 85 -18.39 -1.12 -13.99
N ALA A 86 -19.07 -0.83 -15.10
CA ALA A 86 -18.45 -0.58 -16.42
C ALA A 86 -17.41 0.56 -16.46
N HIS A 87 -17.42 1.46 -15.46
CA HIS A 87 -16.51 2.61 -15.37
C HIS A 87 -15.52 2.49 -14.20
N ARG A 88 -15.24 1.25 -13.76
CA ARG A 88 -14.32 0.98 -12.65
C ARG A 88 -13.31 -0.07 -13.07
N PHE A 89 -12.08 0.08 -12.60
CA PHE A 89 -11.01 -0.88 -12.76
C PHE A 89 -10.24 -1.03 -11.45
N PHE A 90 -9.49 -2.12 -11.35
CA PHE A 90 -8.45 -2.28 -10.34
C PHE A 90 -7.09 -1.94 -10.90
N MET A 91 -6.21 -1.46 -10.03
CA MET A 91 -4.78 -1.36 -10.30
C MET A 91 -4.01 -1.79 -9.04
N PRO A 92 -2.73 -2.18 -9.16
CA PRO A 92 -1.87 -2.38 -8.00
C PRO A 92 -1.87 -1.14 -7.10
N GLY A 93 -1.78 -1.37 -5.79
CA GLY A 93 -1.61 -0.26 -4.87
C GLY A 93 -0.26 0.42 -5.06
N LEU A 94 -0.22 1.72 -4.78
CA LEU A 94 0.97 2.55 -5.01
C LEU A 94 2.02 2.25 -3.94
N VAL A 95 3.29 2.31 -4.35
CA VAL A 95 4.44 2.12 -3.47
C VAL A 95 5.14 3.46 -3.31
N ASP A 96 5.09 4.02 -2.10
CA ASP A 96 5.83 5.21 -1.73
C ASP A 96 7.19 4.81 -1.15
N THR A 97 8.23 5.01 -1.94
CA THR A 97 9.59 4.56 -1.58
C THR A 97 10.29 5.50 -0.62
N HIS A 98 9.73 6.68 -0.33
CA HIS A 98 10.36 7.67 0.53
C HIS A 98 9.35 8.71 1.03
N ILE A 99 9.00 8.64 2.31
CA ILE A 99 8.13 9.62 2.95
C ILE A 99 8.55 9.91 4.39
N HIS A 100 8.69 11.19 4.72
CA HIS A 100 8.87 11.65 6.10
C HIS A 100 7.51 11.76 6.79
N ALA A 101 7.07 10.70 7.47
CA ALA A 101 5.82 10.69 8.22
C ALA A 101 5.80 11.80 9.28
N SER A 102 6.96 12.07 9.88
CA SER A 102 7.14 13.08 10.93
C SER A 102 6.91 14.52 10.44
N GLN A 103 6.97 14.76 9.12
CA GLN A 103 6.84 16.08 8.53
C GLN A 103 5.43 16.37 7.98
N TYR A 104 4.49 15.43 8.15
CA TYR A 104 3.14 15.55 7.60
C TYR A 104 2.37 16.78 8.12
N SER A 105 2.57 17.17 9.39
CA SER A 105 1.78 18.23 10.05
C SER A 105 1.91 19.62 9.44
N TYR A 106 2.96 19.88 8.66
CA TYR A 106 3.21 21.15 7.99
C TYR A 106 3.40 21.01 6.48
N THR A 107 3.03 19.86 5.91
CA THR A 107 3.11 19.62 4.47
C THR A 107 2.36 20.70 3.69
N GLY A 108 3.02 21.24 2.66
CA GLY A 108 2.48 22.32 1.82
C GLY A 108 2.79 23.74 2.31
N THR A 109 3.61 23.90 3.35
CA THR A 109 4.04 25.21 3.86
C THR A 109 5.54 25.46 3.61
N ALA A 110 5.95 26.74 3.63
CA ALA A 110 7.36 27.18 3.58
C ALA A 110 8.18 26.65 2.40
N LEU A 111 7.56 26.56 1.21
CA LEU A 111 8.16 26.03 -0.01
C LEU A 111 9.08 27.04 -0.74
N ASP A 112 9.14 28.27 -0.25
CA ASP A 112 9.87 29.41 -0.81
C ASP A 112 11.26 29.62 -0.15
N MET A 113 11.67 28.74 0.75
CA MET A 113 12.91 28.85 1.51
C MET A 113 14.02 27.92 0.98
N PRO A 114 15.30 28.32 1.08
CA PRO A 114 16.42 27.41 0.87
C PRO A 114 16.36 26.21 1.83
N LEU A 115 16.76 25.02 1.35
CA LEU A 115 16.66 23.76 2.10
C LEU A 115 17.19 23.85 3.54
N LEU A 116 18.41 24.36 3.73
CA LEU A 116 19.02 24.41 5.07
C LEU A 116 18.28 25.36 6.01
N GLN A 117 17.73 26.45 5.48
CA GLN A 117 16.90 27.37 6.26
C GLN A 117 15.56 26.73 6.61
N TRP A 118 14.93 26.04 5.67
CA TRP A 118 13.70 25.28 5.89
C TRP A 118 13.88 24.20 6.97
N LEU A 119 14.99 23.45 6.92
CA LEU A 119 15.33 22.43 7.91
C LEU A 119 15.41 22.99 9.33
N ASN A 120 16.14 24.09 9.50
CA ASN A 120 16.33 24.72 10.81
C ASN A 120 15.09 25.44 11.33
N THR A 121 14.27 25.99 10.43
CA THR A 121 13.09 26.80 10.80
C THR A 121 11.86 25.94 11.08
N TYR A 122 11.66 24.86 10.32
CA TYR A 122 10.44 24.04 10.38
C TYR A 122 10.74 22.59 10.78
N THR A 123 11.60 21.92 10.02
CA THR A 123 11.79 20.47 10.13
C THR A 123 12.27 20.04 11.51
N PHE A 124 13.44 20.51 11.95
CA PHE A 124 13.98 20.10 13.25
C PHE A 124 13.12 20.53 14.44
N PRO A 125 12.56 21.76 14.48
CA PRO A 125 11.64 22.13 15.55
C PRO A 125 10.36 21.29 15.62
N VAL A 126 9.81 20.85 14.48
CA VAL A 126 8.63 19.98 14.45
C VAL A 126 9.01 18.55 14.85
N GLU A 127 10.09 18.00 14.29
CA GLU A 127 10.54 16.64 14.63
C GLU A 127 10.88 16.51 16.12
N ALA A 128 11.39 17.56 16.77
CA ALA A 128 11.65 17.58 18.22
C ALA A 128 10.37 17.37 19.07
N LYS A 129 9.18 17.68 18.54
CA LYS A 129 7.90 17.49 19.24
C LYS A 129 7.51 16.02 19.37
N TYR A 130 8.06 15.13 18.54
CA TYR A 130 7.79 13.68 18.61
C TYR A 130 8.40 12.97 19.83
N LYS A 131 9.04 13.73 20.73
CA LYS A 131 9.30 13.27 22.09
C LYS A 131 8.00 13.04 22.88
N ASP A 132 6.93 13.73 22.50
CA ASP A 132 5.58 13.56 23.03
C ASP A 132 4.79 12.54 22.18
N LEU A 133 4.44 11.41 22.78
CA LEU A 133 3.75 10.32 22.09
C LEU A 133 2.32 10.69 21.68
N ASP A 134 1.65 11.61 22.37
CA ASP A 134 0.30 12.02 21.98
C ASP A 134 0.34 12.82 20.67
N PHE A 135 1.35 13.69 20.52
CA PHE A 135 1.62 14.39 19.26
C PHE A 135 1.97 13.40 18.14
N SER A 136 2.83 12.42 18.42
CA SER A 136 3.19 11.37 17.47
C SER A 136 1.98 10.56 17.00
N GLN A 137 1.13 10.10 17.93
CA GLN A 137 -0.08 9.34 17.64
C GLN A 137 -1.00 10.12 16.70
N ASP A 138 -1.25 11.40 16.99
CA ASP A 138 -2.15 12.23 16.20
C ASP A 138 -1.64 12.40 14.76
N VAL A 139 -0.35 12.77 14.57
CA VAL A 139 0.20 13.02 13.25
C VAL A 139 0.36 11.71 12.45
N TYR A 140 0.87 10.65 13.06
CA TYR A 140 1.05 9.37 12.37
C TYR A 140 -0.27 8.72 11.96
N THR A 141 -1.29 8.79 12.82
CA THR A 141 -2.64 8.31 12.45
C THR A 141 -3.17 9.05 11.22
N LYS A 142 -2.94 10.37 11.13
CA LYS A 142 -3.42 11.19 10.01
C LYS A 142 -2.67 10.88 8.72
N VAL A 143 -1.34 10.76 8.75
CA VAL A 143 -0.57 10.48 7.53
C VAL A 143 -0.87 9.10 6.98
N VAL A 144 -0.92 8.06 7.82
CA VAL A 144 -1.23 6.67 7.39
C VAL A 144 -2.65 6.60 6.79
N LYS A 145 -3.65 7.18 7.46
CA LYS A 145 -5.02 7.23 6.92
C LYS A 145 -5.06 7.99 5.59
N ARG A 146 -4.29 9.07 5.46
CA ARG A 146 -4.24 9.88 4.23
C ARG A 146 -3.59 9.11 3.08
N THR A 147 -2.45 8.47 3.30
CA THR A 147 -1.72 7.72 2.25
C THR A 147 -2.56 6.54 1.77
N LEU A 148 -3.16 5.77 2.69
CA LEU A 148 -4.08 4.67 2.35
C LEU A 148 -5.29 5.15 1.53
N LYS A 149 -5.91 6.27 1.92
CA LYS A 149 -7.05 6.84 1.18
C LYS A 149 -6.67 7.28 -0.24
N ASN A 150 -5.40 7.62 -0.49
CA ASN A 150 -4.89 7.99 -1.81
C ASN A 150 -4.26 6.82 -2.56
N GLY A 151 -4.39 5.58 -2.07
CA GLY A 151 -3.97 4.38 -2.78
C GLY A 151 -2.53 3.93 -2.51
N THR A 152 -1.78 4.59 -1.63
CA THR A 152 -0.48 4.09 -1.18
C THR A 152 -0.70 2.89 -0.27
N THR A 153 -0.35 1.70 -0.75
CA THR A 153 -0.46 0.43 -0.02
C THR A 153 0.89 -0.09 0.43
N THR A 154 1.98 0.64 0.26
CA THR A 154 3.30 0.32 0.84
C THR A 154 4.06 1.62 0.97
N ALA A 155 4.68 1.86 2.12
CA ALA A 155 5.43 3.08 2.37
C ALA A 155 6.75 2.79 3.10
N CYS A 156 7.81 3.47 2.70
CA CYS A 156 9.08 3.52 3.40
C CYS A 156 9.15 4.82 4.21
N TYR A 157 8.85 4.72 5.50
CA TYR A 157 8.73 5.87 6.38
C TYR A 157 10.06 6.26 7.04
N PHE A 158 10.34 7.55 7.01
CA PHE A 158 11.21 8.22 7.96
C PHE A 158 10.37 8.74 9.13
N ALA A 159 10.74 8.33 10.34
CA ALA A 159 10.15 8.78 11.59
C ALA A 159 10.99 9.93 12.19
N THR A 160 11.41 9.81 13.45
CA THR A 160 12.30 10.75 14.12
C THR A 160 13.37 9.98 14.91
N ILE A 161 14.29 10.67 15.58
CA ILE A 161 15.30 10.05 16.43
C ILE A 161 14.73 9.40 17.71
N TYR A 162 13.44 9.61 18.02
CA TYR A 162 12.79 9.06 19.21
C TYR A 162 12.29 7.64 18.94
N THR A 163 12.87 6.66 19.62
CA THR A 163 12.59 5.22 19.40
C THR A 163 11.14 4.86 19.67
N ASP A 164 10.57 5.26 20.81
CA ASP A 164 9.18 4.91 21.18
C ASP A 164 8.18 5.48 20.17
N SER A 165 8.39 6.72 19.73
CA SER A 165 7.61 7.35 18.67
C SER A 165 7.73 6.58 17.35
N THR A 166 8.92 6.08 17.03
CA THR A 166 9.14 5.28 15.82
C THR A 166 8.39 3.95 15.89
N LEU A 167 8.49 3.24 17.02
CA LEU A 167 7.77 1.97 17.22
C LEU A 167 6.26 2.17 17.09
N LEU A 168 5.74 3.27 17.65
CA LEU A 168 4.34 3.65 17.52
C LEU A 168 3.89 3.81 16.06
N LEU A 169 4.72 4.41 15.19
CA LEU A 169 4.42 4.48 13.76
C LEU A 169 4.30 3.07 13.15
N GLY A 170 5.14 2.13 13.56
CA GLY A 170 5.08 0.74 13.12
C GLY A 170 3.83 0.00 13.57
N GLU A 171 3.24 0.36 14.72
CA GLU A 171 1.98 -0.20 15.20
C GLU A 171 0.75 0.39 14.50
N ILE A 172 0.83 1.66 14.09
CA ILE A 172 -0.27 2.37 13.41
C ILE A 172 -0.41 1.93 11.94
N ALA A 173 0.70 1.62 11.29
CA ALA A 173 0.80 1.47 9.83
C ALA A 173 0.54 0.05 9.29
#